data_AF-A0A959RLB0-F1
#
_entry.id   AF-A0A959RLB0-F1
#
_cell.length_a   1.000
_cell.length_b   1.000
_cell.length_c   1.000
_cell.angle_alpha   90.00
_cell.angle_beta   90.00
_cell.angle_gamma   90.00
#
_symmetry.space_group_name_H-M   'P 1'
#
loop_
_entity.id
_entity.type
_entity.pdbx_description
1 polymer ?
#
loop_
_entity_poly.entity_id
_entity_poly.type
_entity_poly.pdbx_seq_one_letter_code
_entity_poly.pdbx_strand_id
1 'polypeptide(L)'
;DTDLVIEAVVEDKDIKLSIFKELQHIVKAESIFASNTSSISITELGIASRPDKFIGMHFMNPVPMMQLVEIIRGYSTSDETFNTIKDLTLKIEKTPVEVQDYPGFVSNRILMPMINEAIYALYENVASAEDIDTVMKLGMAHPMGPLTLADFIGLDVCLAIMNVLYDGFNDSKYRPCPLLKKMVAANKLGRKTNEGFYKYE
;
A
#
# COMPACT_ATOMS: atom_id res chain seq x y z
N ASP A 1 -25.17 5.93 -14.89
CA ASP A 1 -26.07 5.10 -14.05
C ASP A 1 -25.36 4.44 -12.87
N THR A 2 -24.04 4.24 -12.94
CA THR A 2 -23.14 3.69 -11.90
C THR A 2 -23.32 4.28 -10.48
N ASP A 3 -23.47 3.42 -9.47
CA ASP A 3 -23.55 3.81 -8.04
C ASP A 3 -22.18 3.96 -7.34
N LEU A 4 -21.20 3.13 -7.72
CA LEU A 4 -19.84 3.13 -7.18
C LEU A 4 -18.82 3.05 -8.32
N VAL A 5 -17.84 3.95 -8.31
CA VAL A 5 -16.67 3.89 -9.18
C VAL A 5 -15.45 3.56 -8.34
N ILE A 6 -14.70 2.52 -8.72
CA ILE A 6 -13.41 2.18 -8.11
C ILE A 6 -12.31 2.44 -9.14
N GLU A 7 -11.47 3.42 -8.87
CA GLU A 7 -10.30 3.74 -9.68
C GLU A 7 -9.13 2.83 -9.28
N ALA A 8 -8.50 2.19 -10.27
CA ALA A 8 -7.36 1.28 -10.08
C ALA A 8 -6.35 1.37 -11.24
N VAL A 9 -6.06 2.61 -11.68
CA VAL A 9 -5.00 2.92 -12.64
C VAL A 9 -3.64 3.02 -11.95
N VAL A 10 -2.61 3.38 -12.73
CA VAL A 10 -1.24 3.61 -12.25
C VAL A 10 -1.20 4.51 -11.01
N GLU A 11 -0.26 4.22 -10.10
CA GLU A 11 -0.07 4.94 -8.84
C GLU A 11 0.60 6.31 -9.06
N ASP A 12 -0.13 7.20 -9.74
CA ASP A 12 0.26 8.58 -10.03
C ASP A 12 -0.85 9.53 -9.57
N LYS A 13 -0.49 10.47 -8.69
CA LYS A 13 -1.45 11.39 -8.07
C LYS A 13 -2.12 12.30 -9.09
N ASP A 14 -1.37 12.85 -10.04
CA ASP A 14 -1.90 13.83 -10.99
C ASP A 14 -2.85 13.16 -12.01
N ILE A 15 -2.51 11.95 -12.45
CA ILE A 15 -3.38 11.12 -13.29
C ILE A 15 -4.69 10.81 -12.57
N LYS A 16 -4.63 10.32 -11.32
CA LYS A 16 -5.82 10.01 -10.54
C LYS A 16 -6.69 11.24 -10.28
N LEU A 17 -6.08 12.38 -9.92
CA LEU A 17 -6.79 13.65 -9.75
C LEU A 17 -7.51 14.07 -11.03
N SER A 18 -6.87 13.95 -12.19
CA SER A 18 -7.48 14.28 -13.48
C SER A 18 -8.69 13.40 -13.77
N ILE A 19 -8.57 12.09 -13.52
CA ILE A 19 -9.67 11.13 -13.72
C ILE A 19 -10.88 11.50 -12.87
N PHE A 20 -10.69 11.76 -11.57
CA PHE A 20 -11.81 12.12 -10.70
C PHE A 20 -12.43 13.48 -11.03
N LYS A 21 -11.61 14.44 -11.50
CA LYS A 21 -12.11 15.73 -11.97
C LYS A 21 -13.05 15.57 -13.16
N GLU A 22 -12.72 14.69 -14.10
CA GLU A 22 -13.55 14.43 -15.27
C GLU A 22 -14.81 13.63 -14.89
N LEU A 23 -14.64 12.54 -14.13
CA LEU A 23 -15.73 11.64 -13.76
C LEU A 23 -16.84 12.33 -12.95
N GLN A 24 -16.52 13.33 -12.14
CA GLN A 24 -17.54 14.04 -11.36
C GLN A 24 -18.64 14.69 -12.23
N HIS A 25 -18.33 15.00 -13.50
CA HIS A 25 -19.24 15.61 -14.46
C HIS A 25 -19.99 14.58 -15.32
N ILE A 26 -19.53 13.33 -15.34
CA ILE A 26 -20.10 12.23 -16.12
C ILE A 26 -21.02 11.37 -15.25
N VAL A 27 -20.62 11.15 -14.00
CA VAL A 27 -21.30 10.24 -13.07
C VAL A 27 -22.26 11.03 -12.17
N LYS A 28 -23.46 10.47 -11.97
CA LYS A 28 -24.54 11.03 -11.16
C LYS A 28 -24.06 11.47 -9.75
N ALA A 29 -24.66 12.53 -9.20
CA ALA A 29 -24.18 13.24 -8.00
C ALA A 29 -24.21 12.40 -6.70
N GLU A 30 -25.01 11.34 -6.71
CA GLU A 30 -25.19 10.41 -5.61
C GLU A 30 -24.11 9.32 -5.54
N SER A 31 -23.37 9.09 -6.63
CA SER A 31 -22.37 8.01 -6.67
C SER A 31 -21.19 8.24 -5.72
N ILE A 32 -20.70 7.14 -5.18
CA ILE A 32 -19.48 7.08 -4.38
C ILE A 32 -18.29 6.88 -5.31
N PHE A 33 -17.21 7.61 -5.04
CA PHE A 33 -15.91 7.43 -5.67
C PHE A 33 -14.96 6.76 -4.68
N ALA A 34 -14.31 5.70 -5.13
CA ALA A 34 -13.28 5.00 -4.41
C ALA A 34 -11.97 4.97 -5.22
N SER A 35 -10.83 5.05 -4.55
CA SER A 35 -9.53 4.79 -5.15
C SER A 35 -8.88 3.57 -4.50
N ASN A 36 -8.43 2.62 -5.32
CA ASN A 36 -7.49 1.57 -4.94
C ASN A 36 -6.07 2.11 -5.12
N THR A 37 -5.59 2.78 -4.09
CA THR A 37 -4.22 3.27 -3.94
C THR A 37 -3.60 2.60 -2.72
N SER A 38 -2.28 2.48 -2.68
CA SER A 38 -1.52 1.93 -1.54
C SER A 38 -0.81 3.02 -0.73
N SER A 39 -0.78 4.25 -1.23
CA SER A 39 0.11 5.30 -0.72
C SER A 39 -0.37 6.74 -0.89
N ILE A 40 -1.28 7.03 -1.82
CA ILE A 40 -1.74 8.40 -2.12
C ILE A 40 -2.83 8.79 -1.12
N SER A 41 -2.79 10.04 -0.64
CA SER A 41 -3.78 10.55 0.30
C SER A 41 -5.19 10.56 -0.29
N ILE A 42 -6.11 9.91 0.41
CA ILE A 42 -7.53 9.89 0.06
C ILE A 42 -8.15 11.27 0.23
N THR A 43 -7.70 12.03 1.23
CA THR A 43 -8.12 13.41 1.46
C THR A 43 -7.76 14.31 0.28
N GLU A 44 -6.53 14.20 -0.22
CA GLU A 44 -6.08 14.97 -1.38
C GLU A 44 -6.80 14.57 -2.67
N LEU A 45 -7.08 13.28 -2.88
CA LEU A 45 -7.85 12.85 -4.06
C LEU A 45 -9.31 13.30 -3.98
N GLY A 46 -9.91 13.24 -2.79
CA GLY A 46 -11.32 13.59 -2.57
C GLY A 46 -11.64 15.04 -2.89
N ILE A 47 -10.71 15.98 -2.66
CA ILE A 47 -10.91 17.41 -2.94
C ILE A 47 -11.17 17.71 -4.42
N ALA A 48 -10.74 16.82 -5.31
CA ALA A 48 -10.87 17.00 -6.75
C ALA A 48 -12.30 16.74 -7.28
N SER A 49 -13.17 16.18 -6.44
CA SER A 49 -14.52 15.77 -6.81
C SER A 49 -15.55 16.07 -5.71
N ARG A 50 -15.92 15.07 -4.91
CA ARG A 50 -16.97 15.12 -3.88
C ARG A 50 -16.45 14.52 -2.57
N PRO A 51 -15.78 15.31 -1.71
CA PRO A 51 -15.02 14.80 -0.57
C PRO A 51 -15.83 13.95 0.42
N ASP A 52 -17.12 14.23 0.58
CA ASP A 52 -18.03 13.50 1.46
C ASP A 52 -18.40 12.09 0.95
N LYS A 53 -18.33 11.90 -0.38
CA LYS A 53 -18.60 10.64 -1.10
C LYS A 53 -17.34 10.06 -1.75
N PHE A 54 -16.18 10.41 -1.22
CA PHE A 54 -14.90 9.90 -1.65
C PHE A 54 -14.28 9.03 -0.55
N ILE A 55 -13.73 7.87 -0.91
CA ILE A 55 -13.16 6.91 0.04
C ILE A 55 -11.97 6.16 -0.57
N GLY A 56 -11.09 5.60 0.26
CA GLY A 56 -10.10 4.62 -0.20
C GLY A 56 -10.62 3.20 -0.05
N MET A 57 -10.31 2.34 -1.02
CA MET A 57 -10.54 0.90 -0.95
C MET A 57 -9.26 0.18 -1.38
N HIS A 58 -8.39 -0.12 -0.42
CA HIS A 58 -7.12 -0.78 -0.71
C HIS A 58 -7.30 -2.31 -0.64
N PHE A 59 -7.27 -2.94 -1.80
CA PHE A 59 -7.33 -4.38 -1.95
C PHE A 59 -5.93 -5.00 -1.94
N MET A 60 -5.79 -6.13 -1.25
CA MET A 60 -4.52 -6.86 -1.20
C MET A 60 -4.37 -7.79 -2.41
N ASN A 61 -3.18 -7.81 -3.02
CA ASN A 61 -2.88 -8.68 -4.17
C ASN A 61 -2.49 -10.10 -3.70
N PRO A 62 -3.00 -11.19 -4.32
CA PRO A 62 -4.02 -11.26 -5.37
C PRO A 62 -5.45 -11.08 -4.84
N VAL A 63 -6.16 -10.12 -5.45
CA VAL A 63 -7.49 -9.65 -5.01
C VAL A 63 -8.52 -10.78 -4.84
N PRO A 64 -8.62 -11.80 -5.72
CA PRO A 64 -9.60 -12.87 -5.52
C PRO A 64 -9.33 -13.75 -4.29
N MET A 65 -8.07 -13.90 -3.88
CA MET A 65 -7.68 -14.79 -2.78
C MET A 65 -7.60 -14.06 -1.44
N MET A 66 -7.23 -12.79 -1.45
CA MET A 66 -7.06 -12.02 -0.22
C MET A 66 -8.40 -11.59 0.35
N GLN A 67 -8.62 -11.85 1.64
CA GLN A 67 -9.90 -11.58 2.30
C GLN A 67 -10.02 -10.14 2.80
N LEU A 68 -8.93 -9.41 2.96
CA LEU A 68 -8.91 -8.09 3.59
C LEU A 68 -9.11 -6.96 2.56
N VAL A 69 -9.88 -5.93 2.96
CA VAL A 69 -9.88 -4.61 2.31
C VAL A 69 -9.72 -3.54 3.39
N GLU A 70 -8.72 -2.68 3.25
CA GLU A 70 -8.64 -1.47 4.07
C GLU A 70 -9.60 -0.43 3.46
N ILE A 71 -10.55 0.04 4.25
CA ILE A 71 -11.47 1.13 3.89
C ILE A 71 -10.94 2.41 4.53
N ILE A 72 -10.39 3.28 3.70
CA ILE A 72 -9.66 4.45 4.16
C ILE A 72 -10.57 5.68 4.12
N ARG A 73 -10.81 6.27 5.29
CA ARG A 73 -11.56 7.51 5.43
C ARG A 73 -10.64 8.70 5.20
N GLY A 74 -10.91 9.46 4.14
CA GLY A 74 -10.37 10.80 4.00
C GLY A 74 -11.00 11.75 5.02
N TYR A 75 -10.41 12.93 5.18
CA TYR A 75 -10.83 13.90 6.20
C TYR A 75 -12.32 14.25 6.15
N SER A 76 -12.90 14.31 4.94
CA SER A 76 -14.30 14.68 4.73
C SER A 76 -15.23 13.49 4.48
N THR A 77 -14.72 12.24 4.42
CA THR A 77 -15.54 11.06 4.10
C THR A 77 -16.67 10.89 5.12
N SER A 78 -17.91 10.91 4.63
CA SER A 78 -19.11 10.77 5.46
C SER A 78 -19.24 9.37 6.06
N ASP A 79 -19.93 9.28 7.21
CA ASP A 79 -20.31 8.00 7.81
C ASP A 79 -21.20 7.17 6.87
N GLU A 80 -22.08 7.83 6.11
CA GLU A 80 -22.94 7.17 5.13
C GLU A 80 -22.13 6.47 4.03
N THR A 81 -21.12 7.16 3.48
CA THR A 81 -20.23 6.59 2.47
C THR A 81 -19.42 5.44 3.03
N PHE A 82 -18.85 5.61 4.23
CA PHE A 82 -18.11 4.54 4.91
C PHE A 82 -18.98 3.30 5.15
N ASN A 83 -20.16 3.47 5.75
CA ASN A 83 -21.05 2.35 6.06
C ASN A 83 -21.52 1.62 4.80
N THR A 84 -21.85 2.37 3.73
CA THR A 84 -22.21 1.78 2.43
C THR A 84 -21.10 0.89 1.88
N ILE A 85 -19.86 1.35 1.94
CA ILE A 85 -18.70 0.64 1.38
C ILE A 85 -18.28 -0.53 2.28
N LYS A 86 -18.42 -0.39 3.60
CA LYS A 86 -18.26 -1.48 4.56
C LYS A 86 -19.25 -2.61 4.29
N ASP A 87 -20.53 -2.28 4.15
CA ASP A 87 -21.59 -3.27 3.88
C ASP A 87 -21.39 -3.93 2.51
N LEU A 88 -20.98 -3.18 1.49
CA LEU A 88 -20.62 -3.74 0.19
C LEU A 88 -19.43 -4.70 0.29
N THR A 89 -18.40 -4.34 1.05
CA THR A 89 -17.20 -5.18 1.24
C THR A 89 -17.55 -6.51 1.89
N LEU A 90 -18.46 -6.50 2.87
CA LEU A 90 -18.99 -7.74 3.47
C LEU A 90 -19.79 -8.58 2.47
N LYS A 91 -20.60 -7.95 1.61
CA LYS A 91 -21.39 -8.64 0.57
C LYS A 91 -20.54 -9.34 -0.48
N ILE A 92 -19.33 -8.84 -0.76
CA ILE A 92 -18.36 -9.49 -1.65
C ILE A 92 -17.44 -10.47 -0.91
N GLU A 93 -17.84 -10.91 0.28
CA GLU A 93 -17.15 -11.92 1.11
C GLU A 93 -15.72 -11.50 1.49
N LYS A 94 -15.51 -10.19 1.67
CA LYS A 94 -14.27 -9.63 2.21
C LYS A 94 -14.48 -9.04 3.60
N THR A 95 -13.40 -8.97 4.36
CA THR A 95 -13.32 -8.36 5.68
C THR A 95 -12.92 -6.88 5.54
N PRO A 96 -13.83 -5.93 5.82
CA PRO A 96 -13.47 -4.52 5.86
C PRO A 96 -12.74 -4.17 7.15
N VAL A 97 -11.69 -3.36 7.05
CA VAL A 97 -11.04 -2.72 8.20
C VAL A 97 -11.07 -1.21 8.00
N GLU A 98 -11.61 -0.48 8.98
CA GLU A 98 -11.63 0.98 8.96
C GLU A 98 -10.23 1.54 9.23
N VAL A 99 -9.78 2.42 8.34
CA VAL A 99 -8.46 3.06 8.42
C VAL A 99 -8.63 4.56 8.20
N GLN A 100 -7.84 5.36 8.91
CA GLN A 100 -7.77 6.80 8.70
C GLN A 100 -6.69 7.12 7.66
N ASP A 101 -6.91 8.15 6.85
CA ASP A 101 -5.98 8.59 5.82
C ASP A 101 -4.65 9.11 6.40
N TYR A 102 -3.67 8.21 6.49
CA TYR A 102 -2.29 8.48 6.92
C TYR A 102 -1.31 7.78 5.96
N PRO A 103 -0.06 8.28 5.83
CA PRO A 103 0.95 7.65 4.99
C PRO A 103 1.11 6.15 5.28
N GLY A 104 0.91 5.33 4.24
CA GLY A 104 0.99 3.87 4.29
C GLY A 104 -0.18 3.17 4.99
N PHE A 105 -1.26 3.87 5.31
CA PHE A 105 -2.45 3.32 5.96
C PHE A 105 -2.10 2.51 7.22
N VAL A 106 -2.63 1.30 7.39
CA VAL A 106 -2.22 0.41 8.48
C VAL A 106 -1.20 -0.62 7.99
N SER A 107 -1.51 -1.29 6.87
CA SER A 107 -0.72 -2.37 6.31
C SER A 107 0.74 -1.97 6.04
N ASN A 108 0.97 -1.03 5.13
CA ASN A 108 2.30 -0.58 4.72
C ASN A 108 3.03 0.18 5.83
N ARG A 109 2.30 0.92 6.68
CA ARG A 109 2.85 1.61 7.85
C ARG A 109 3.55 0.66 8.83
N ILE A 110 3.08 -0.59 8.94
CA ILE A 110 3.67 -1.60 9.83
C ILE A 110 4.65 -2.49 9.05
N LEU A 111 4.23 -2.99 7.88
CA LEU A 111 4.99 -3.97 7.13
C LEU A 111 6.30 -3.42 6.58
N MET A 112 6.30 -2.22 5.98
CA MET A 112 7.49 -1.68 5.33
C MET A 112 8.60 -1.35 6.33
N PRO A 113 8.34 -0.72 7.49
CA PRO A 113 9.37 -0.57 8.51
C PRO A 113 9.95 -1.89 9.01
N MET A 114 9.13 -2.94 9.18
CA MET A 114 9.62 -4.27 9.56
C MET A 114 10.57 -4.86 8.51
N ILE A 115 10.20 -4.76 7.22
CA ILE A 115 11.08 -5.19 6.11
C ILE A 115 12.35 -4.34 6.11
N ASN A 116 12.24 -3.02 6.20
CA ASN A 116 13.38 -2.11 6.20
C ASN A 116 14.34 -2.40 7.36
N GLU A 117 13.83 -2.78 8.53
CA GLU A 117 14.64 -3.20 9.68
C GLU A 117 15.37 -4.53 9.42
N ALA A 118 14.72 -5.50 8.77
CA ALA A 118 15.41 -6.73 8.35
C ALA A 118 16.57 -6.43 7.38
N ILE A 119 16.41 -5.43 6.51
CA ILE A 119 17.46 -4.98 5.60
C ILE A 119 18.59 -4.28 6.38
N TYR A 120 18.29 -3.54 7.45
CA TYR A 120 19.32 -3.00 8.35
C TYR A 120 20.10 -4.12 9.06
N ALA A 121 19.42 -5.13 9.60
CA ALA A 121 20.08 -6.28 10.22
C ALA A 121 21.06 -6.97 9.26
N LEU A 122 20.68 -7.11 7.99
CA LEU A 122 21.58 -7.61 6.94
C LEU A 122 22.73 -6.63 6.65
N TYR A 123 22.43 -5.35 6.47
CA TYR A 123 23.39 -4.30 6.14
C TYR A 123 24.48 -4.13 7.22
N GLU A 124 24.11 -4.31 8.49
CA GLU A 124 24.99 -4.23 9.65
C GLU A 124 25.69 -5.55 9.97
N ASN A 125 25.47 -6.58 9.13
CA ASN A 125 26.05 -7.93 9.27
C ASN A 125 25.67 -8.62 10.59
N VAL A 126 24.44 -8.41 11.09
CA VAL A 126 23.92 -9.12 12.26
C VAL A 126 23.76 -10.61 11.96
N ALA A 127 23.28 -10.95 10.76
CA ALA A 127 23.11 -12.32 10.28
C ALA A 127 23.03 -12.38 8.75
N SER A 128 23.08 -13.60 8.19
CA SER A 128 22.84 -13.83 6.76
C SER A 128 21.37 -13.57 6.40
N ALA A 129 21.08 -13.38 5.11
CA ALA A 129 19.70 -13.19 4.66
C ALA A 129 18.83 -14.42 4.98
N GLU A 130 19.38 -15.61 4.75
CA GLU A 130 18.76 -16.90 5.08
C GLU A 130 18.43 -17.05 6.57
N ASP A 131 19.35 -16.65 7.45
CA ASP A 131 19.14 -16.75 8.90
C ASP A 131 18.11 -15.72 9.39
N ILE A 132 18.14 -14.48 8.88
CA ILE A 132 17.13 -13.46 9.19
C ILE A 132 15.73 -13.96 8.84
N ASP A 133 15.57 -14.47 7.62
CA ASP A 133 14.30 -15.03 7.16
C ASP A 133 13.89 -16.27 7.95
N THR A 134 14.84 -17.12 8.32
CA THR A 134 14.60 -18.33 9.14
C THR A 134 14.08 -17.97 10.53
N VAL A 135 14.69 -16.98 11.20
CA VAL A 135 14.25 -16.49 12.51
C VAL A 135 12.83 -15.93 12.43
N MET A 136 12.51 -15.13 11.41
CA MET A 136 11.16 -14.57 11.27
C MET A 136 10.12 -15.63 10.94
N LYS A 137 10.48 -16.65 10.14
CA LYS A 137 9.56 -17.73 9.80
C LYS A 137 9.32 -18.69 10.98
N LEU A 138 10.39 -19.20 11.59
CA LEU A 138 10.29 -20.25 12.60
C LEU A 138 10.10 -19.68 14.01
N GLY A 139 10.73 -18.55 14.32
CA GLY A 139 10.64 -17.89 15.62
C GLY A 139 9.40 -17.04 15.78
N MET A 140 9.03 -16.26 14.76
CA MET A 140 7.86 -15.36 14.79
C MET A 140 6.62 -15.91 14.06
N ALA A 141 6.72 -17.15 13.55
CA ALA A 141 5.65 -17.84 12.84
C ALA A 141 5.12 -17.10 11.58
N HIS A 142 5.96 -16.28 10.93
CA HIS A 142 5.58 -15.66 9.66
C HIS A 142 5.57 -16.69 8.52
N PRO A 143 4.63 -16.61 7.56
CA PRO A 143 4.58 -17.53 6.43
C PRO A 143 5.78 -17.37 5.48
N MET A 144 6.37 -16.17 5.47
CA MET A 144 7.50 -15.79 4.63
C MET A 144 8.43 -14.87 5.42
N GLY A 145 9.73 -15.02 5.22
CA GLY A 145 10.71 -14.14 5.82
C GLY A 145 10.68 -12.75 5.16
N PRO A 146 11.04 -11.68 5.89
CA PRO A 146 10.93 -10.31 5.41
C PRO A 146 11.77 -10.02 4.17
N LEU A 147 12.93 -10.63 3.99
CA LEU A 147 13.80 -10.39 2.82
C LEU A 147 13.26 -11.11 1.58
N THR A 148 12.82 -12.37 1.73
CA THR A 148 12.09 -13.08 0.65
C THR A 148 10.81 -12.33 0.27
N LEU A 149 10.09 -11.78 1.26
CA LEU A 149 8.88 -10.99 1.02
C LEU A 149 9.20 -9.69 0.29
N ALA A 150 10.29 -9.00 0.63
CA ALA A 150 10.76 -7.82 -0.09
C ALA A 150 11.04 -8.13 -1.56
N ASP A 151 11.73 -9.24 -1.85
CA ASP A 151 12.02 -9.68 -3.21
C ASP A 151 10.75 -10.09 -3.99
N PHE A 152 9.73 -10.56 -3.30
CA PHE A 152 8.42 -10.87 -3.89
C PHE A 152 7.62 -9.62 -4.22
N ILE A 153 7.63 -8.61 -3.33
CA ILE A 153 6.97 -7.31 -3.54
C ILE A 153 7.68 -6.51 -4.64
N GLY A 154 9.02 -6.53 -4.63
CA GLY A 154 9.87 -5.72 -5.46
C GLY A 154 10.55 -4.61 -4.66
N LEU A 155 11.88 -4.55 -4.73
CA LEU A 155 12.66 -3.64 -3.88
C LEU A 155 12.46 -2.16 -4.21
N ASP A 156 12.16 -1.83 -5.47
CA ASP A 156 11.75 -0.50 -5.90
C ASP A 156 10.42 -0.06 -5.28
N VAL A 157 9.45 -0.98 -5.19
CA VAL A 157 8.17 -0.74 -4.53
C VAL A 157 8.37 -0.56 -3.02
N CYS A 158 9.16 -1.42 -2.38
CA CYS A 158 9.52 -1.25 -0.97
C CYS A 158 10.18 0.12 -0.72
N LEU A 159 11.13 0.52 -1.57
CA LEU A 159 11.80 1.81 -1.46
C LEU A 159 10.83 2.99 -1.67
N ALA A 160 9.95 2.91 -2.66
CA ALA A 160 8.94 3.93 -2.92
C ALA A 160 8.04 4.14 -1.70
N ILE A 161 7.54 3.06 -1.09
CA ILE A 161 6.68 3.16 0.10
C ILE A 161 7.46 3.71 1.30
N MET A 162 8.72 3.29 1.50
CA MET A 162 9.54 3.87 2.57
C MET A 162 9.75 5.39 2.40
N ASN A 163 9.92 5.87 1.16
CA ASN A 163 9.98 7.31 0.91
C ASN A 163 8.64 8.00 1.20
N VAL A 164 7.50 7.40 0.82
CA VAL A 164 6.16 7.92 1.18
C VAL A 164 6.00 8.05 2.69
N LEU A 165 6.44 7.05 3.47
CA LEU A 165 6.40 7.12 4.93
C LEU A 165 7.33 8.22 5.47
N TYR A 166 8.55 8.31 4.96
CA TYR A 166 9.54 9.31 5.36
C TYR A 166 9.06 10.74 5.10
N ASP A 167 8.62 11.03 3.88
CA ASP A 167 8.16 12.37 3.49
C ASP A 167 6.81 12.69 4.13
N GLY A 168 5.91 11.72 4.21
CA GLY A 168 4.57 11.90 4.77
C GLY A 168 4.56 12.15 6.28
N PHE A 169 5.47 11.55 7.05
CA PHE A 169 5.64 11.87 8.47
C PHE A 169 6.67 12.96 8.72
N ASN A 170 7.52 13.27 7.74
CA ASN A 170 8.67 14.14 7.87
C ASN A 170 9.55 13.73 9.08
N ASP A 171 9.78 12.42 9.22
CA ASP A 171 10.46 11.82 10.37
C ASP A 171 11.52 10.80 9.94
N SER A 172 12.76 11.05 10.37
CA SER A 172 13.94 10.18 10.16
C SER A 172 13.80 8.76 10.69
N LYS A 173 12.82 8.49 11.55
CA LYS A 173 12.40 7.13 11.90
C LYS A 173 12.14 6.26 10.67
N TYR A 174 11.54 6.82 9.62
CA TYR A 174 11.14 6.09 8.41
C TYR A 174 12.18 6.16 7.28
N ARG A 175 13.43 6.56 7.56
CA ARG A 175 14.46 6.63 6.52
C ARG A 175 14.71 5.24 5.88
N PRO A 176 14.69 5.12 4.54
CA PRO A 176 14.99 3.85 3.89
C PRO A 176 16.45 3.43 4.12
N CYS A 177 16.68 2.13 4.28
CA CYS A 177 18.01 1.56 4.47
C CYS A 177 18.94 1.91 3.27
N PRO A 178 20.20 2.32 3.50
CA PRO A 178 21.14 2.58 2.43
C PRO A 178 21.37 1.40 1.49
N LEU A 179 21.33 0.17 2.01
CA LEU A 179 21.45 -1.06 1.21
C LEU A 179 20.30 -1.17 0.20
N LEU A 180 19.06 -0.96 0.67
CA LEU A 180 17.88 -0.97 -0.20
C LEU A 180 18.03 0.01 -1.36
N LYS A 181 18.46 1.24 -1.08
CA LYS A 181 18.71 2.27 -2.11
C LYS A 181 19.75 1.80 -3.14
N LYS A 182 20.86 1.21 -2.68
CA LYS A 182 21.92 0.70 -3.57
C LYS A 182 21.45 -0.46 -4.44
N MET A 183 20.67 -1.39 -3.89
CA MET A 183 20.15 -2.54 -4.63
C MET A 183 19.17 -2.11 -5.73
N VAL A 184 18.26 -1.17 -5.42
CA VAL A 184 17.36 -0.58 -6.42
C VAL A 184 18.15 0.15 -7.51
N ALA A 185 19.15 0.95 -7.14
CA ALA A 185 20.02 1.62 -8.11
C ALA A 185 20.82 0.65 -9.01
N ALA A 186 21.10 -0.56 -8.51
CA ALA A 186 21.75 -1.64 -9.25
C ALA A 186 20.78 -2.53 -10.04
N ASN A 187 19.49 -2.17 -10.13
CA ASN A 187 18.43 -2.95 -10.77
C ASN A 187 18.27 -4.37 -10.21
N LYS A 188 18.58 -4.57 -8.93
CA LYS A 188 18.31 -5.80 -8.18
C LYS A 188 16.97 -5.65 -7.47
N LEU A 189 15.88 -5.89 -8.19
CA LEU A 189 14.52 -5.60 -7.76
C LEU A 189 13.77 -6.83 -7.23
N GLY A 190 14.48 -7.94 -6.97
CA GLY A 190 13.88 -9.19 -6.52
C GLY A 190 13.50 -10.09 -7.69
N ARG A 191 12.39 -10.81 -7.55
CA ARG A 191 11.98 -11.85 -8.50
C ARG A 191 11.81 -11.34 -9.94
N LYS A 192 11.33 -10.12 -10.12
CA LYS A 192 11.07 -9.54 -11.45
C LYS A 192 12.33 -9.21 -12.25
N THR A 193 13.49 -9.17 -11.61
CA THR A 193 14.80 -8.99 -12.24
C THR A 193 15.73 -10.18 -11.99
N ASN A 194 15.18 -11.31 -11.54
CA ASN A 194 15.90 -12.54 -11.20
C ASN A 194 16.97 -12.40 -10.09
N GLU A 195 17.04 -11.24 -9.44
CA GLU A 195 17.99 -10.98 -8.35
C GLU A 195 17.51 -9.84 -7.46
N GLY A 196 17.53 -10.10 -6.15
CA GLY A 196 17.33 -9.14 -5.07
C GLY A 196 18.25 -9.50 -3.90
N PHE A 197 17.69 -9.82 -2.75
CA PHE A 197 18.43 -10.46 -1.65
C PHE A 197 18.81 -11.90 -1.98
N TYR A 198 17.99 -12.57 -2.79
CA TYR A 198 18.25 -13.89 -3.33
C TYR A 198 18.39 -13.85 -4.86
N LYS A 199 18.90 -14.94 -5.42
CA LYS A 199 18.93 -15.18 -6.88
C LYS A 199 17.77 -16.09 -7.26
N TYR A 200 17.16 -15.79 -8.40
CA TYR A 200 16.04 -16.53 -8.96
C TYR A 200 16.38 -16.98 -10.38
N GLU A 201 15.93 -18.17 -10.76
CA GLU A 201 16.06 -18.71 -12.11
C GLU A 201 14.90 -18.28 -13.01
#